data_AF-A0AAN7LSQ1-F1
#
_entry.id   AF-A0AAN7LSQ1-F1
#
_cell.length_a   1.000
_cell.length_b   1.000
_cell.length_c   1.000
_cell.angle_alpha   90.00
_cell.angle_beta   90.00
_cell.angle_gamma   90.00
#
_symmetry.space_group_name_H-M   'P 1'
#
loop_
_entity.id
_entity.type
_entity.pdbx_description
1 polymer ?
#
loop_
_entity_poly.entity_id
_entity_poly.type
_entity_poly.pdbx_seq_one_letter_code
_entity_poly.pdbx_strand_id
1 'polypeptide(L)'
;MGNTSSMLTQYDIEEVQEHCKHAYRNGGGFILTDEFLTVPEFAVNPLSQRLLRMLNSLNFKEFVTFLSAFSPRVPLQQKIEFIFKLYDSDNNGKVTFHDMLDVLRDLTGQFISEQQREQVLTRVLEEAGYTKDSMLVLSDFVKILGSSDLKMEVEVPVD
;
A
#
# COMPACT_ATOMS: atom_id res chain seq x y z
N MET A 1 15.37 19.76 -20.84
CA MET A 1 16.02 20.34 -19.64
C MET A 1 14.90 20.61 -18.65
N GLY A 2 14.74 19.98 -17.49
CA GLY A 2 15.40 18.83 -16.87
C GLY A 2 14.34 18.05 -16.10
N ASN A 3 14.51 16.72 -16.03
CA ASN A 3 13.66 15.83 -15.25
C ASN A 3 14.04 16.00 -13.76
N THR A 4 13.31 16.80 -13.01
CA THR A 4 13.39 16.80 -11.54
C THR A 4 12.28 15.90 -11.02
N SER A 5 12.48 14.59 -11.14
CA SER A 5 11.69 13.61 -10.40
C SER A 5 11.99 13.85 -8.92
N SER A 6 11.00 14.39 -8.19
CA SER A 6 11.17 14.98 -6.87
C SER A 6 11.47 13.88 -5.86
N MET A 7 12.71 13.87 -5.42
CA MET A 7 13.15 13.09 -4.27
C MET A 7 12.40 13.57 -3.03
N LEU A 8 11.88 12.67 -2.19
CA LEU A 8 11.52 13.04 -0.81
C LEU A 8 12.82 13.43 -0.08
N THR A 9 13.11 14.71 -0.06
CA THR A 9 14.16 15.37 0.69
C THR A 9 13.70 15.64 2.12
N GLN A 10 14.62 16.07 2.97
CA GLN A 10 14.28 16.54 4.31
C GLN A 10 13.28 17.72 4.27
N TYR A 11 13.28 18.50 3.19
CA TYR A 11 12.31 19.58 2.96
C TYR A 11 10.90 19.04 2.69
N ASP A 12 10.76 17.96 1.90
CA ASP A 12 9.46 17.31 1.66
C ASP A 12 8.92 16.68 2.94
N ILE A 13 9.79 16.17 3.82
CA ILE A 13 9.38 15.68 5.15
C ILE A 13 8.90 16.84 6.03
N GLU A 14 9.58 17.99 5.99
CA GLU A 14 9.19 19.20 6.74
C GLU A 14 7.89 19.82 6.21
N GLU A 15 7.66 19.79 4.89
CA GLU A 15 6.44 20.29 4.25
C GLU A 15 5.25 19.34 4.50
N VAL A 16 5.48 18.03 4.39
CA VAL A 16 4.53 17.02 4.88
C VAL A 16 4.26 17.28 6.35
N GLN A 17 5.27 17.55 7.19
CA GLN A 17 5.12 17.84 8.61
C GLN A 17 4.31 19.12 8.90
N GLU A 18 4.46 20.19 8.12
CA GLU A 18 3.65 21.42 8.26
C GLU A 18 2.20 21.22 7.80
N HIS A 19 1.98 20.54 6.67
CA HIS A 19 0.64 20.17 6.20
C HIS A 19 -0.09 19.29 7.22
N CYS A 20 0.64 18.31 7.72
CA CYS A 20 0.31 17.46 8.86
C CYS A 20 -0.04 18.29 10.10
N LYS A 21 0.81 19.20 10.57
CA LYS A 21 0.56 20.04 11.76
C LYS A 21 -0.72 20.87 11.65
N HIS A 22 -1.06 21.34 10.44
CA HIS A 22 -2.30 22.06 10.18
C HIS A 22 -3.53 21.13 10.25
N ALA A 23 -3.43 19.90 9.74
CA ALA A 23 -4.46 18.87 9.89
C ALA A 23 -4.58 18.34 11.35
N TYR A 24 -3.46 18.26 12.08
CA TYR A 24 -3.35 17.64 13.42
C TYR A 24 -3.67 18.58 14.58
N ARG A 25 -4.24 19.75 14.32
CA ARG A 25 -4.40 20.81 15.33
C ARG A 25 -5.38 20.45 16.45
N ASN A 26 -6.20 19.39 16.30
CA ASN A 26 -7.30 19.09 17.23
C ASN A 26 -7.29 17.69 17.88
N GLY A 27 -6.32 16.79 17.61
CA GLY A 27 -6.45 15.37 17.93
C GLY A 27 -5.21 14.65 18.45
N GLY A 28 -4.61 15.08 19.56
CA GLY A 28 -3.75 14.21 20.40
C GLY A 28 -2.48 13.58 19.79
N GLY A 29 -2.06 13.98 18.58
CA GLY A 29 -0.87 13.44 17.90
C GLY A 29 -1.11 12.20 17.03
N PHE A 30 -2.38 11.86 16.75
CA PHE A 30 -2.77 10.75 15.87
C PHE A 30 -3.64 11.25 14.71
N ILE A 31 -3.48 10.68 13.52
CA ILE A 31 -4.36 10.91 12.37
C ILE A 31 -5.59 10.04 12.55
N LEU A 32 -6.76 10.66 12.63
CA LEU A 32 -8.02 9.93 12.59
C LEU A 32 -8.32 9.47 11.16
N THR A 33 -8.98 8.32 11.03
CA THR A 33 -9.44 7.76 9.75
C THR A 33 -10.16 8.81 8.90
N ASP A 34 -11.06 9.58 9.52
CA ASP A 34 -11.85 10.58 8.82
C ASP A 34 -10.98 11.75 8.32
N GLU A 35 -9.93 12.13 9.07
CA GLU A 35 -8.97 13.17 8.68
C GLU A 35 -8.13 12.72 7.48
N PHE A 36 -7.66 11.48 7.47
CA PHE A 36 -6.91 10.92 6.35
C PHE A 36 -7.74 10.88 5.05
N LEU A 37 -9.04 10.57 5.15
CA LEU A 37 -9.95 10.53 4.00
C LEU A 37 -10.44 11.91 3.56
N THR A 38 -10.14 12.99 4.28
CA THR A 38 -10.40 14.35 3.77
C THR A 38 -9.50 14.73 2.62
N VAL A 39 -8.34 14.07 2.49
CA VAL A 39 -7.41 14.25 1.36
C VAL A 39 -8.02 13.55 0.14
N PRO A 40 -8.44 14.30 -0.91
CA PRO A 40 -9.16 13.73 -2.05
C PRO A 40 -8.44 12.58 -2.72
N GLU A 41 -7.11 12.65 -2.82
CA GLU A 41 -6.23 11.66 -3.43
C GLU A 41 -6.27 10.32 -2.68
N PHE A 42 -6.44 10.36 -1.36
CA PHE A 42 -6.63 9.15 -0.54
C PHE A 42 -8.09 8.70 -0.52
N ALA A 43 -9.06 9.64 -0.55
CA ALA A 43 -10.49 9.31 -0.55
C ALA A 43 -10.91 8.43 -1.75
N VAL A 44 -10.31 8.68 -2.91
CA VAL A 44 -10.62 7.94 -4.16
C VAL A 44 -9.74 6.70 -4.36
N ASN A 45 -8.75 6.46 -3.49
CA ASN A 45 -7.88 5.30 -3.61
C ASN A 45 -8.59 4.04 -3.04
N PRO A 46 -8.81 2.99 -3.84
CA PRO A 46 -9.50 1.77 -3.40
C PRO A 46 -8.80 1.05 -2.25
N LEU A 47 -7.49 1.27 -2.07
CA LEU A 47 -6.70 0.66 -1.00
C LEU A 47 -6.60 1.54 0.25
N SER A 48 -7.15 2.77 0.25
CA SER A 48 -7.03 3.73 1.37
C SER A 48 -7.45 3.14 2.72
N GLN A 49 -8.59 2.46 2.78
CA GLN A 49 -9.10 1.80 3.98
C GLN A 49 -8.20 0.65 4.45
N ARG A 50 -7.53 -0.03 3.53
CA ARG A 50 -6.60 -1.12 3.83
C ARG A 50 -5.28 -0.56 4.35
N LEU A 51 -4.76 0.49 3.71
CA LEU A 51 -3.57 1.23 4.16
C LEU A 51 -3.80 1.79 5.56
N LEU A 52 -4.97 2.36 5.84
CA LEU A 52 -5.34 2.84 7.17
C LEU A 52 -5.39 1.72 8.23
N ARG A 53 -5.92 0.54 7.89
CA ARG A 53 -5.93 -0.63 8.78
C ARG A 53 -4.52 -1.13 9.13
N MET A 54 -3.59 -1.09 8.17
CA MET A 54 -2.18 -1.43 8.44
C MET A 54 -1.54 -0.50 9.47
N LEU A 55 -2.07 0.71 9.62
CA LEU A 55 -1.41 1.79 10.34
C LEU A 55 -2.09 2.15 11.68
N ASN A 56 -3.03 1.31 12.16
CA ASN A 56 -3.74 1.38 13.46
C ASN A 56 -3.40 2.61 14.31
N SER A 57 -4.15 3.70 14.11
CA SER A 57 -3.88 5.02 14.73
C SER A 57 -2.51 5.56 14.35
N LEU A 58 -2.45 6.23 13.21
CA LEU A 58 -1.23 6.82 12.68
C LEU A 58 -0.70 7.91 13.60
N ASN A 59 0.40 7.67 14.30
CA ASN A 59 1.20 8.80 14.75
C ASN A 59 2.05 9.32 13.57
N PHE A 60 2.55 10.56 13.67
CA PHE A 60 3.28 11.19 12.57
C PHE A 60 4.48 10.35 12.08
N LYS A 61 5.17 9.65 12.98
CA LYS A 61 6.31 8.81 12.62
C LYS A 61 5.90 7.61 11.77
N GLU A 62 4.77 6.97 12.09
CA GLU A 62 4.22 5.88 11.30
C GLU A 62 3.74 6.35 9.94
N PHE A 63 3.15 7.53 9.86
CA PHE A 63 2.73 8.13 8.59
C PHE A 63 3.92 8.44 7.67
N VAL A 64 4.99 9.04 8.21
CA VAL A 64 6.23 9.28 7.44
C VAL A 64 6.87 7.96 7.02
N THR A 65 6.89 6.95 7.91
CA THR A 65 7.40 5.61 7.58
C THR A 65 6.59 4.97 6.45
N PHE A 66 5.28 5.13 6.48
CA PHE A 66 4.37 4.68 5.42
C PHE A 66 4.67 5.36 4.08
N LEU A 67 4.72 6.69 4.04
CA LEU A 67 5.03 7.44 2.82
C LEU A 67 6.43 7.12 2.30
N SER A 68 7.38 6.83 3.19
CA SER A 68 8.75 6.49 2.80
C SER A 68 8.80 5.25 1.89
N ALA A 69 7.88 4.29 2.02
CA ALA A 69 7.81 3.09 1.19
C ALA A 69 7.60 3.39 -0.30
N PHE A 70 7.04 4.56 -0.62
CA PHE A 70 6.80 5.04 -1.98
C PHE A 70 7.97 5.88 -2.52
N SER A 71 9.06 6.02 -1.77
CA SER A 71 10.24 6.72 -2.25
C SER A 71 10.98 5.89 -3.32
N PRO A 72 11.51 6.51 -4.38
CA PRO A 72 12.37 5.83 -5.35
C PRO A 72 13.66 5.27 -4.71
N ARG A 73 14.04 5.75 -3.52
CA ARG A 73 15.24 5.31 -2.78
C ARG A 73 15.05 3.99 -2.03
N VAL A 74 13.82 3.51 -1.89
CA VAL A 74 13.53 2.27 -1.17
C VAL A 74 13.98 1.07 -2.02
N PRO A 75 14.81 0.17 -1.47
CA PRO A 75 15.19 -1.06 -2.16
C PRO A 75 13.98 -1.90 -2.54
N LEU A 76 14.04 -2.58 -3.69
CA LEU A 76 12.96 -3.47 -4.16
C LEU A 76 12.49 -4.44 -3.08
N GLN A 77 13.40 -5.01 -2.29
CA GLN A 77 13.06 -5.92 -1.20
C GLN A 77 12.11 -5.29 -0.16
N GLN A 78 12.35 -4.05 0.24
CA GLN A 78 11.47 -3.35 1.19
C GLN A 78 10.11 -3.01 0.56
N LYS A 79 10.07 -2.73 -0.75
CA LYS A 79 8.79 -2.57 -1.48
C LYS A 79 7.99 -3.87 -1.50
N ILE A 80 8.66 -5.00 -1.70
CA ILE A 80 8.05 -6.33 -1.65
C ILE A 80 7.53 -6.65 -0.25
N GLU A 81 8.30 -6.34 0.81
CA GLU A 81 7.85 -6.48 2.20
C GLU A 81 6.62 -5.62 2.51
N PHE A 82 6.57 -4.40 1.98
CA PHE A 82 5.41 -3.52 2.12
C PHE A 82 4.18 -4.11 1.42
N ILE A 83 4.32 -4.57 0.17
CA ILE A 83 3.23 -5.23 -0.57
C ILE A 83 2.79 -6.48 0.17
N PHE A 84 3.71 -7.29 0.69
CA PHE A 84 3.35 -8.48 1.46
C PHE A 84 2.45 -8.15 2.65
N LYS A 85 2.81 -7.12 3.43
CA LYS A 85 1.99 -6.65 4.58
C LYS A 85 0.63 -6.09 4.17
N LEU A 86 0.49 -5.58 2.94
CA LEU A 86 -0.81 -5.14 2.42
C LEU A 86 -1.77 -6.32 2.26
N TYR A 87 -1.25 -7.48 1.86
CA TYR A 87 -2.02 -8.71 1.72
C TYR A 87 -2.20 -9.41 3.09
N ASP A 88 -1.15 -9.55 3.90
CA ASP A 88 -1.15 -10.19 5.23
C ASP A 88 -1.75 -9.27 6.32
N SER A 89 -3.07 -9.07 6.28
CA SER A 89 -3.75 -8.09 7.17
C SER A 89 -3.82 -8.52 8.63
N ASP A 90 -3.78 -9.82 8.92
CA ASP A 90 -3.76 -10.34 10.29
C ASP A 90 -2.34 -10.50 10.85
N ASN A 91 -1.31 -10.17 10.04
CA ASN A 91 0.11 -10.24 10.37
C ASN A 91 0.55 -11.63 10.84
N ASN A 92 -0.03 -12.68 10.28
CA ASN A 92 0.32 -14.06 10.64
C ASN A 92 1.55 -14.58 9.86
N GLY A 93 2.08 -13.77 8.93
CA GLY A 93 3.23 -14.08 8.10
C GLY A 93 2.89 -14.93 6.87
N LYS A 94 1.61 -15.08 6.53
CA LYS A 94 1.12 -15.88 5.40
C LYS A 94 -0.02 -15.16 4.71
N VAL A 95 -0.02 -15.25 3.38
CA VAL A 95 -1.09 -14.75 2.53
C VAL A 95 -1.87 -15.92 1.97
N THR A 96 -3.13 -16.01 2.35
CA THR A 96 -4.07 -17.04 1.90
C THR A 96 -4.80 -16.62 0.62
N PHE A 97 -5.49 -17.55 -0.02
CA PHE A 97 -6.39 -17.24 -1.14
C PHE A 97 -7.46 -16.21 -0.76
N HIS A 98 -7.96 -16.25 0.48
CA HIS A 98 -8.96 -15.31 0.97
C HIS A 98 -8.40 -13.89 1.11
N ASP A 99 -7.16 -13.76 1.60
CA ASP A 99 -6.49 -12.46 1.73
C ASP A 99 -6.28 -11.80 0.35
N MET A 100 -5.87 -12.58 -0.64
CA MET A 100 -5.73 -12.10 -2.02
C MET A 100 -7.08 -11.72 -2.64
N LEU A 101 -8.14 -12.49 -2.37
CA LEU A 101 -9.51 -12.17 -2.78
C LEU A 101 -10.00 -10.86 -2.19
N ASP A 102 -9.71 -10.63 -0.91
CA ASP A 102 -10.11 -9.42 -0.21
C ASP A 102 -9.43 -8.18 -0.79
N VAL A 103 -8.12 -8.25 -1.08
CA VAL A 103 -7.40 -7.18 -1.78
C VAL A 103 -7.97 -6.97 -3.19
N LEU A 104 -8.25 -8.05 -3.93
CA LEU A 104 -8.82 -7.95 -5.28
C LEU A 104 -10.24 -7.35 -5.25
N ARG A 105 -11.02 -7.63 -4.21
CA ARG A 105 -12.33 -7.02 -3.98
C ARG A 105 -12.21 -5.52 -3.71
N ASP A 106 -11.25 -5.12 -2.88
CA ASP A 106 -10.96 -3.71 -2.61
C ASP A 106 -10.59 -2.98 -3.92
N LEU A 107 -9.75 -3.58 -4.77
CA LEU A 107 -9.30 -3.00 -6.06
C LEU A 107 -10.40 -2.91 -7.13
N THR A 108 -11.31 -3.88 -7.18
CA THR A 108 -12.27 -4.02 -8.29
C THR A 108 -13.66 -3.49 -7.96
N GLY A 109 -13.95 -3.29 -6.67
CA GLY A 109 -15.25 -2.82 -6.21
C GLY A 109 -16.42 -3.62 -6.79
N GLN A 110 -17.56 -2.97 -7.02
CA GLN A 110 -18.76 -3.63 -7.54
C GLN A 110 -18.71 -4.03 -9.03
N PHE A 111 -17.64 -3.70 -9.76
CA PHE A 111 -17.55 -3.92 -11.21
C PHE A 111 -17.31 -5.38 -11.60
N ILE A 112 -16.81 -6.20 -10.68
CA ILE A 112 -16.52 -7.62 -10.89
C ILE A 112 -17.26 -8.44 -9.83
N SER A 113 -17.91 -9.53 -10.22
CA SER A 113 -18.61 -10.42 -9.27
C SER A 113 -17.63 -11.29 -8.46
N GLU A 114 -18.05 -11.77 -7.28
CA GLU A 114 -17.22 -12.66 -6.46
C GLU A 114 -16.75 -13.90 -7.24
N GLN A 115 -17.65 -14.51 -8.02
CA GLN A 115 -17.32 -15.68 -8.83
C GLN A 115 -16.26 -15.36 -9.89
N GLN A 116 -16.32 -14.19 -10.52
CA GLN A 116 -15.31 -13.76 -11.48
C GLN A 116 -13.97 -13.50 -10.81
N ARG A 117 -13.95 -12.87 -9.63
CA ARG A 117 -12.72 -12.66 -8.85
C ARG A 117 -12.07 -13.99 -8.47
N GLU A 118 -12.86 -14.93 -7.97
CA GLU A 118 -12.38 -16.28 -7.65
C GLU A 118 -11.79 -16.96 -8.88
N GLN A 119 -12.47 -16.91 -10.03
CA GLN A 119 -11.98 -17.53 -11.26
C GLN A 119 -10.66 -16.91 -11.74
N VAL A 120 -10.56 -15.58 -11.73
CA VAL A 120 -9.34 -14.87 -12.13
C VAL A 120 -8.19 -15.22 -11.18
N LEU A 121 -8.41 -15.12 -9.86
CA LEU A 121 -7.37 -15.41 -8.88
C LEU A 121 -6.91 -16.88 -8.94
N THR A 122 -7.84 -17.81 -9.15
CA THR A 122 -7.52 -19.24 -9.32
C THR A 122 -6.54 -19.43 -10.48
N ARG A 123 -6.87 -18.87 -11.65
CA ARG A 123 -6.04 -19.00 -12.85
C ARG A 123 -4.66 -18.39 -12.65
N VAL A 124 -4.59 -17.19 -12.07
CA VAL A 124 -3.31 -16.51 -11.79
C VAL A 124 -2.43 -17.34 -10.86
N LEU A 125 -3.00 -17.95 -9.82
CA LEU A 125 -2.24 -18.82 -8.91
C LEU A 125 -1.76 -20.09 -9.61
N GLU A 126 -2.63 -20.76 -10.37
CA GLU A 126 -2.28 -21.97 -11.12
C GLU A 126 -1.16 -21.70 -12.15
N GLU A 127 -1.23 -20.58 -12.86
CA GLU A 127 -0.18 -20.14 -13.80
C GLU A 127 1.16 -19.85 -13.10
N ALA A 128 1.11 -19.37 -11.87
CA ALA A 128 2.29 -19.15 -11.03
C ALA A 128 2.80 -20.44 -10.33
N GLY A 129 2.13 -21.57 -10.52
CA GLY A 129 2.50 -22.87 -9.93
C GLY A 129 1.99 -23.09 -8.50
N TYR A 130 0.95 -22.35 -8.09
CA TYR A 130 0.30 -22.45 -6.79
C TYR A 130 -1.13 -22.98 -6.90
N THR A 131 -1.70 -23.38 -5.77
CA THR A 131 -3.09 -23.85 -5.66
C THR A 131 -3.89 -22.93 -4.74
N LYS A 132 -5.22 -23.10 -4.69
CA LYS A 132 -6.09 -22.36 -3.75
C LYS A 132 -5.75 -22.60 -2.28
N ASP A 133 -5.21 -23.77 -1.96
CA ASP A 133 -4.82 -24.13 -0.59
C ASP A 133 -3.39 -23.69 -0.24
N SER A 134 -2.69 -23.06 -1.19
CA SER A 134 -1.35 -22.54 -0.97
C SER A 134 -1.37 -21.35 -0.01
N MET A 135 -0.40 -21.34 0.90
CA MET A 135 -0.16 -20.25 1.84
C MET A 135 1.15 -19.58 1.44
N LEU A 136 1.06 -18.40 0.82
CA LEU A 136 2.25 -17.70 0.34
C LEU A 136 2.97 -17.00 1.48
N VAL A 137 4.27 -17.17 1.56
CA VAL A 137 5.13 -16.47 2.52
C VAL A 137 5.94 -15.38 1.83
N LEU A 138 6.65 -14.54 2.60
CA LEU A 138 7.45 -13.45 2.03
C LEU A 138 8.44 -13.90 0.94
N SER A 139 9.04 -15.09 1.07
CA SER A 139 9.95 -15.62 0.04
C SER A 139 9.26 -15.91 -1.28
N ASP A 140 7.98 -16.28 -1.28
CA ASP A 140 7.19 -16.44 -2.50
C ASP A 140 7.00 -15.09 -3.18
N PHE A 141 6.66 -14.04 -2.42
CA PHE A 141 6.53 -12.68 -2.95
C PHE A 141 7.86 -12.16 -3.53
N VAL A 142 8.98 -12.42 -2.86
CA VAL A 142 10.32 -12.09 -3.38
C VAL A 142 10.60 -12.83 -4.69
N LYS A 143 10.21 -14.10 -4.79
CA LYS A 143 10.36 -14.88 -6.03
C LYS A 143 9.47 -14.36 -7.16
N ILE A 144 8.22 -14.02 -6.86
CA ILE A 144 7.23 -13.56 -7.85
C ILE A 144 7.53 -12.14 -8.34
N LEU A 145 7.87 -11.22 -7.43
CA LEU A 145 8.05 -9.80 -7.73
C LEU A 145 9.53 -9.42 -7.94
N GLY A 146 10.48 -10.26 -7.55
CA GLY A 146 11.91 -9.95 -7.59
C GLY A 146 12.48 -9.75 -9.00
N SER A 147 11.82 -10.29 -10.04
CA SER A 147 12.18 -10.08 -11.44
C SER A 147 11.27 -9.09 -12.18
N SER A 148 10.38 -8.40 -11.46
CA SER A 148 9.45 -7.44 -12.06
C SER A 148 10.03 -6.03 -12.08
N ASP A 149 9.62 -5.22 -13.06
CA ASP A 149 9.89 -3.77 -13.09
C ASP A 149 8.95 -3.02 -12.12
N LEU A 150 8.80 -3.53 -10.90
CA LEU A 150 7.92 -2.97 -9.89
C LEU A 150 8.35 -1.54 -9.54
N LYS A 151 7.51 -0.57 -9.92
CA LYS A 151 7.62 0.82 -9.51
C LYS A 151 6.53 1.14 -8.51
N MET A 152 6.96 1.46 -7.29
CA MET A 152 6.12 2.00 -6.23
C MET A 152 6.67 3.37 -5.91
N GLU A 153 6.26 4.34 -6.72
CA GLU A 153 6.74 5.71 -6.70
C GLU A 153 5.53 6.64 -6.75
N VAL A 154 5.50 7.63 -5.87
CA VAL A 154 4.50 8.70 -5.88
C VAL A 154 5.24 9.98 -6.19
N GLU A 155 4.90 10.60 -7.32
CA GLU A 155 5.35 11.96 -7.65
C GLU A 155 4.31 12.95 -7.14
N VAL A 156 4.75 13.89 -6.32
CA VAL A 156 3.90 15.02 -5.90
C VAL A 156 3.93 16.03 -7.05
N PRO A 157 2.77 16.40 -7.64
CA PRO A 157 2.73 17.46 -8.62
C PRO A 157 3.22 18.76 -7.97
N VAL A 158 4.24 19.37 -8.56
CA VAL A 158 4.65 20.74 -8.23
C VAL A 158 3.89 21.67 -9.18
N ASP A 159 2.94 22.42 -8.62
CA ASP A 159 2.30 23.57 -9.29
C ASP A 159 3.27 24.76 -9.38
#